data_AF-A0A4P9A424-F1
#
_entry.id   AF-A0A4P9A424-F1
#
_cell.length_a   1.000
_cell.length_b   1.000
_cell.length_c   1.000
_cell.angle_alpha   90.00
_cell.angle_beta   90.00
_cell.angle_gamma   90.00
#
_symmetry.space_group_name_H-M   'P 1'
#
loop_
_entity.id
_entity.type
_entity.pdbx_description
1 polymer ?
#
loop_
_entity_poly.entity_id
_entity_poly.type
_entity_poly.pdbx_seq_one_letter_code
_entity_poly.pdbx_strand_id
1 'polypeptide(L)'
;MDDYMNFIDVLSQEANIMDKRFFIVVPYFPGGDVNAMKQQARGLFDSFFSGKKETLITRIDQPMYEKAKDEIKNRIDTVMNGLFAMGVKSLQLNTRQLGELFYISYNPDTAARQPLVRNPNDLTTTYIRKGNGESPYGGDL
;
A
#
# COMPACT_ATOMS: atom_id res chain seq x y z
N MET A 1 -19.52 46.03 -15.93
CA MET A 1 -19.01 45.56 -14.62
C MET A 1 -19.68 44.26 -14.22
N ASP A 2 -20.99 44.13 -14.46
CA ASP A 2 -21.76 42.92 -14.18
C ASP A 2 -21.29 41.69 -14.98
N ASP A 3 -20.87 41.86 -16.23
CA ASP A 3 -20.35 40.75 -17.04
C ASP A 3 -18.99 40.21 -16.57
N TYR A 4 -18.14 41.06 -15.99
CA TYR A 4 -16.87 40.64 -15.42
C TYR A 4 -17.07 39.86 -14.12
N MET A 5 -18.02 40.30 -13.28
CA MET A 5 -18.40 39.56 -12.07
C MET A 5 -19.03 38.20 -12.42
N ASN A 6 -19.94 38.14 -13.38
CA ASN A 6 -20.52 36.86 -13.84
C ASN A 6 -19.48 35.92 -14.45
N PHE A 7 -18.51 36.43 -15.21
CA PHE A 7 -17.42 35.62 -15.76
C PHE A 7 -16.50 35.07 -14.66
N ILE A 8 -16.16 35.88 -13.65
CA ILE A 8 -15.37 35.44 -12.50
C ILE A 8 -16.15 34.43 -11.64
N ASP A 9 -17.47 34.58 -11.52
CA ASP A 9 -18.31 33.64 -10.76
C ASP A 9 -18.47 32.29 -11.50
N VAL A 10 -18.62 32.30 -12.83
CA VAL A 10 -18.59 31.10 -13.68
C VAL A 10 -17.22 30.42 -13.64
N LEU A 11 -16.13 31.19 -13.75
CA LEU A 11 -14.76 30.65 -13.60
C LEU A 11 -14.50 30.11 -12.19
N SER A 12 -15.03 30.75 -11.15
CA SER A 12 -14.93 30.27 -9.77
C SER A 12 -15.72 28.97 -9.56
N GLN A 13 -16.83 28.78 -10.27
CA GLN A 13 -17.61 27.53 -10.27
C GLN A 13 -16.91 26.43 -11.10
N GLU A 14 -16.23 26.78 -12.20
CA GLU A 14 -15.44 25.85 -13.02
C GLU A 14 -14.07 25.50 -12.41
N ALA A 15 -13.48 26.39 -11.59
CA ALA A 15 -12.20 26.18 -10.92
C ALA A 15 -12.24 25.18 -9.75
N ASN A 16 -13.43 24.64 -9.43
CA ASN A 16 -13.61 23.66 -8.35
C ASN A 16 -13.78 22.23 -8.88
N ILE A 17 -13.09 21.87 -9.97
CA ILE A 17 -12.89 20.45 -10.29
C ILE A 17 -11.79 19.94 -9.37
N MET A 18 -12.16 19.63 -8.13
CA MET A 18 -11.32 18.85 -7.23
C MET A 18 -11.16 17.45 -7.83
N ASP A 19 -9.96 17.13 -8.33
CA ASP A 19 -9.60 15.77 -8.72
C ASP A 19 -9.59 14.86 -7.47
N LYS A 20 -10.74 14.22 -7.21
CA LYS A 20 -10.87 13.23 -6.14
C LYS A 20 -10.43 11.86 -6.66
N ARG A 21 -9.38 11.33 -6.04
CA ARG A 21 -8.86 9.99 -6.32
C ARG A 21 -9.39 9.01 -5.28
N PHE A 22 -9.87 7.86 -5.74
CA PHE A 22 -10.30 6.75 -4.88
C PHE A 22 -9.31 5.60 -5.02
N PHE A 23 -8.96 4.96 -3.91
CA PHE A 23 -8.05 3.83 -3.87
C PHE A 23 -8.80 2.58 -3.42
N ILE A 24 -8.55 1.46 -4.08
CA ILE A 24 -9.14 0.17 -3.76
C ILE A 24 -8.01 -0.79 -3.37
N VAL A 25 -8.14 -1.41 -2.21
CA VAL A 25 -7.20 -2.44 -1.73
C VAL A 25 -7.79 -3.80 -2.06
N VAL A 26 -7.09 -4.59 -2.88
CA VAL A 26 -7.46 -5.97 -3.20
C VAL A 26 -6.63 -6.90 -2.32
N PRO A 27 -7.22 -7.50 -1.27
CA PRO A 27 -6.48 -8.39 -0.39
C PRO A 27 -6.16 -9.73 -1.08
N TYR A 28 -4.93 -10.19 -0.88
CA TYR A 28 -4.52 -11.54 -1.19
C TYR A 28 -4.07 -12.21 0.10
N PHE A 29 -4.78 -13.25 0.48
CA PHE A 29 -4.33 -14.18 1.50
C PHE A 29 -3.93 -15.44 0.74
N PRO A 30 -2.63 -15.79 0.68
CA PRO A 30 -2.23 -17.07 0.15
C PRO A 30 -3.03 -18.11 0.92
N GLY A 31 -3.83 -18.92 0.21
CA GLY A 31 -4.50 -20.04 0.81
C GLY A 31 -3.42 -20.89 1.44
N GLY A 32 -3.24 -20.75 2.75
CA GLY A 32 -2.37 -21.62 3.51
C GLY A 32 -2.88 -23.01 3.23
N ASP A 33 -2.05 -23.82 2.58
CA ASP A 33 -2.23 -25.25 2.60
C ASP A 33 -2.60 -25.59 4.05
N VAL A 34 -3.76 -26.19 4.27
CA VAL A 34 -4.25 -26.50 5.62
C VAL A 34 -3.21 -27.38 6.35
N ASN A 35 -2.31 -28.01 5.58
CA ASN A 35 -1.11 -28.70 6.02
C ASN A 35 0.01 -27.78 6.54
N ALA A 36 0.23 -26.58 5.97
CA ALA A 36 1.19 -25.60 6.47
C ALA A 36 0.74 -24.98 7.80
N MET A 37 -0.57 -24.70 7.96
CA MET A 37 -1.14 -24.26 9.24
C MET A 37 -1.07 -25.37 10.30
N LYS A 38 -1.27 -26.64 9.90
CA LYS A 38 -1.03 -27.81 10.77
C LYS A 38 0.44 -28.00 11.13
N GLN A 39 1.37 -27.79 10.20
CA GLN A 39 2.81 -27.87 10.47
C GLN A 39 3.27 -26.74 11.41
N GLN A 40 2.75 -25.53 11.24
CA GLN A 40 3.01 -24.41 12.15
C GLN A 40 2.41 -24.66 13.54
N ALA A 41 1.19 -25.21 13.64
CA ALA A 41 0.60 -25.59 14.92
C ALA A 41 1.39 -26.71 15.63
N ARG A 42 1.92 -27.69 14.88
CA ARG A 42 2.82 -28.73 15.42
C ARG A 42 4.16 -28.16 15.87
N GLY A 43 4.79 -27.29 15.07
CA GLY A 43 6.06 -26.65 15.42
C GLY A 43 5.99 -25.70 16.61
N LEU A 44 4.82 -25.09 16.85
CA LEU A 44 4.56 -24.23 18.01
C LEU A 44 4.38 -25.04 19.30
N PHE A 45 3.73 -26.20 19.23
CA PHE A 45 3.64 -27.14 20.35
C PHE A 45 5.01 -27.79 20.66
N ASP A 46 5.78 -28.17 19.65
CA ASP A 46 7.14 -28.71 19.84
C ASP A 46 8.11 -27.66 20.39
N SER A 47 7.98 -26.38 20.01
CA SER A 47 8.79 -25.27 20.58
C SER A 47 8.53 -25.01 22.06
N PHE A 48 7.37 -25.41 22.59
CA PHE A 48 7.07 -25.28 24.02
C PHE A 48 7.73 -26.39 24.85
N PHE A 49 8.10 -27.51 24.23
CA PHE A 49 8.76 -28.66 24.87
C PHE A 49 10.24 -28.85 24.47
N SER A 50 10.72 -28.17 23.42
CA SER A 50 12.07 -28.29 22.89
C SER A 50 12.79 -26.95 22.94
N GLY A 51 13.80 -26.84 23.83
CA GLY A 51 14.62 -25.64 24.04
C GLY A 51 15.57 -25.27 22.89
N LYS A 52 15.20 -25.52 21.63
CA LYS A 52 16.00 -25.13 20.45
C LYS A 52 15.15 -24.29 19.51
N LYS A 53 15.36 -22.98 19.56
CA LYS A 53 14.83 -22.01 18.58
C LYS A 53 15.55 -22.21 17.25
N GLU A 54 15.10 -23.16 16.44
CA GLU A 54 15.37 -23.09 15.01
C GLU A 54 14.43 -22.04 14.41
N THR A 55 15.01 -20.94 13.96
CA THR A 55 14.34 -19.93 13.15
C THR A 55 13.76 -20.62 11.92
N LEU A 56 12.44 -20.79 11.90
CA LEU A 56 11.69 -21.25 10.73
C LEU A 56 11.85 -20.19 9.63
N ILE A 57 12.92 -20.31 8.85
CA ILE A 57 13.06 -19.59 7.58
C ILE A 57 11.95 -20.14 6.70
N THR A 58 10.85 -19.40 6.54
CA THR A 58 9.80 -19.69 5.57
C THR A 58 10.42 -19.56 4.18
N ARG A 59 11.04 -20.64 3.69
CA ARG A 59 11.48 -20.74 2.31
C ARG A 59 10.21 -20.78 1.47
N ILE A 60 9.84 -19.64 0.90
CA ILE A 60 8.76 -19.58 -0.07
C ILE A 60 9.27 -20.32 -1.30
N ASP A 61 8.56 -21.37 -1.68
CA ASP A 61 8.85 -22.12 -2.88
C ASP A 61 8.51 -21.25 -4.10
N GLN A 62 9.39 -21.25 -5.10
CA GLN A 62 9.21 -20.44 -6.31
C GLN A 62 7.87 -20.69 -7.03
N PRO A 63 7.41 -21.93 -7.25
CA PRO A 63 6.08 -22.20 -7.83
C PRO A 63 4.93 -21.68 -6.97
N MET A 64 5.06 -21.69 -5.64
CA MET A 64 4.06 -21.11 -4.74
C MET A 64 3.99 -19.59 -4.94
N TYR A 65 5.13 -18.92 -5.07
CA TYR A 65 5.21 -17.49 -5.35
C TYR A 65 4.60 -17.13 -6.71
N GLU A 66 4.94 -17.88 -7.76
CA GLU A 66 4.39 -17.68 -9.11
C GLU A 66 2.87 -17.85 -9.11
N LYS A 67 2.37 -18.93 -8.49
CA LYS A 67 0.92 -19.15 -8.34
C LYS A 67 0.24 -18.01 -7.58
N ALA A 68 0.84 -17.55 -6.48
CA ALA A 68 0.29 -16.45 -5.69
C ALA A 68 0.21 -15.15 -6.51
N LYS A 69 1.23 -14.86 -7.31
CA LYS A 69 1.28 -13.71 -8.22
C LYS A 69 0.19 -13.77 -9.28
N ASP A 70 -0.05 -14.94 -9.86
CA ASP A 70 -1.10 -15.13 -10.87
C ASP A 70 -2.50 -14.99 -10.25
N GLU A 71 -2.72 -15.56 -9.07
CA GLU A 71 -4.00 -15.44 -8.37
C GLU A 71 -4.36 -13.99 -8.02
N ILE A 72 -3.42 -13.21 -7.47
CA ILE A 72 -3.69 -11.80 -7.17
C ILE A 72 -3.89 -10.98 -8.44
N LYS A 73 -3.14 -11.27 -9.51
CA LYS A 73 -3.34 -10.61 -10.81
C LYS A 73 -4.76 -10.85 -11.32
N ASN A 74 -5.24 -12.10 -11.31
CA ASN A 74 -6.60 -12.43 -11.74
C ASN A 74 -7.69 -11.71 -10.91
N ARG A 75 -7.46 -11.55 -9.60
CA ARG A 75 -8.37 -10.78 -8.73
C ARG A 75 -8.40 -9.30 -9.11
N ILE A 76 -7.23 -8.70 -9.34
CA ILE A 76 -7.10 -7.31 -9.77
C ILE A 76 -7.83 -7.11 -11.10
N ASP A 77 -7.60 -7.99 -12.08
CA ASP A 77 -8.24 -7.91 -13.40
C ASP A 77 -9.77 -8.01 -13.28
N THR A 78 -10.28 -8.88 -12.41
CA THR A 78 -11.72 -8.99 -12.14
C THR A 78 -12.31 -7.68 -11.60
N VAL A 79 -11.65 -7.06 -10.63
CA VAL A 79 -12.09 -5.77 -10.06
C VAL A 79 -12.02 -4.66 -11.13
N MET A 80 -10.93 -4.58 -11.88
CA MET A 80 -10.76 -3.58 -12.93
C MET A 80 -11.81 -3.72 -14.04
N ASN A 81 -12.11 -4.94 -14.46
CA ASN A 81 -13.16 -5.22 -15.45
C ASN A 81 -14.56 -4.83 -14.93
N GLY A 82 -14.85 -5.09 -13.66
CA GLY A 82 -16.10 -4.66 -13.02
C GLY A 82 -16.25 -3.13 -13.00
N LEU A 83 -15.18 -2.41 -12.63
CA LEU A 83 -15.16 -0.94 -12.67
C LEU A 83 -15.31 -0.41 -14.09
N PHE A 84 -14.64 -1.02 -15.06
CA PHE A 84 -14.72 -0.63 -16.46
C PHE A 84 -16.15 -0.79 -17.01
N ALA A 85 -16.84 -1.88 -16.67
CA ALA A 85 -18.24 -2.10 -17.05
C ALA A 85 -19.19 -1.04 -16.47
N MET A 86 -18.83 -0.43 -15.33
CA MET A 86 -19.55 0.70 -14.73
C MET A 86 -19.15 2.06 -15.33
N GLY A 87 -18.28 2.09 -16.34
CA GLY A 87 -17.74 3.33 -16.92
C GLY A 87 -16.63 3.99 -16.10
N VAL A 88 -16.14 3.33 -15.04
CA VAL A 88 -15.07 3.85 -14.18
C VAL A 88 -13.72 3.34 -14.69
N LYS A 89 -12.88 4.28 -15.16
CA LYS A 89 -11.50 3.96 -15.55
C LYS A 89 -10.65 3.74 -14.30
N SER A 90 -9.95 2.61 -14.24
CA SER A 90 -9.06 2.26 -13.14
C SER A 90 -7.65 1.94 -13.66
N LEU A 91 -6.65 2.12 -12.79
CA LEU A 91 -5.25 1.82 -13.07
C LEU A 91 -4.62 1.15 -11.84
N GLN A 92 -3.88 0.07 -12.04
CA GLN A 92 -3.05 -0.50 -10.99
C GLN A 92 -1.84 0.42 -10.71
N LEU A 93 -1.63 0.75 -9.44
CA LEU A 93 -0.48 1.57 -9.03
C LEU A 93 0.82 0.77 -9.07
N ASN A 94 1.88 1.39 -9.59
CA ASN A 94 3.23 0.85 -9.51
C ASN A 94 3.89 1.17 -8.14
N THR A 95 5.07 0.59 -7.87
CA THR A 95 5.80 0.77 -6.61
C THR A 95 6.05 2.24 -6.26
N ARG A 96 6.35 3.08 -7.26
CA ARG A 96 6.56 4.52 -7.06
C ARG A 96 5.28 5.22 -6.62
N GLN A 97 4.19 4.98 -7.35
CA GLN A 97 2.89 5.57 -7.05
C GLN A 97 2.35 5.10 -5.69
N LEU A 98 2.60 3.85 -5.29
CA LEU A 98 2.30 3.37 -3.95
C LEU A 98 3.13 4.09 -2.88
N GLY A 99 4.43 4.29 -3.12
CA GLY A 99 5.29 5.05 -2.22
C GLY A 99 4.81 6.50 -2.04
N GLU A 100 4.49 7.18 -3.14
CA GLU A 100 3.89 8.51 -3.14
C GLU A 100 2.56 8.54 -2.39
N LEU A 101 1.67 7.57 -2.64
CA LEU A 101 0.39 7.43 -1.94
C LEU A 101 0.59 7.31 -0.42
N PHE A 102 1.46 6.42 0.03
CA PHE A 102 1.72 6.26 1.46
C PHE A 102 2.34 7.53 2.05
N TYR A 103 3.29 8.15 1.36
CA TYR A 103 3.90 9.38 1.86
C TYR A 103 2.89 10.52 2.01
N ILE A 104 2.02 10.73 1.01
CA ILE A 104 0.93 11.71 1.07
C ILE A 104 -0.04 11.34 2.21
N SER A 105 -0.40 10.07 2.35
CA SER A 105 -1.34 9.61 3.38
C SER A 105 -0.82 9.78 4.80
N TYR A 106 0.49 9.63 5.03
CA TYR A 106 1.11 9.78 6.34
C TYR A 106 1.57 11.22 6.64
N ASN A 107 1.69 12.08 5.63
CA ASN A 107 2.21 13.44 5.77
C ASN A 107 1.29 14.48 5.06
N PRO A 108 0.02 14.60 5.46
CA PRO A 108 -0.94 15.46 4.76
C PRO A 108 -0.53 16.94 4.71
N ASP A 109 0.14 17.45 5.74
CA ASP A 109 0.50 18.87 5.85
C ASP A 109 1.74 19.25 5.02
N THR A 110 2.66 18.31 4.84
CA THR A 110 3.96 18.57 4.19
C THR A 110 4.04 18.02 2.78
N ALA A 111 3.32 16.96 2.45
CA ALA A 111 3.43 16.29 1.15
C ALA A 111 3.03 17.19 -0.04
N ALA A 112 2.13 18.15 0.17
CA ALA A 112 1.78 19.14 -0.85
C ALA A 112 2.95 20.08 -1.20
N ARG A 113 3.86 20.33 -0.26
CA ARG A 113 5.02 21.22 -0.42
C ARG A 113 6.31 20.46 -0.70
N GLN A 114 6.38 19.19 -0.32
CA GLN A 114 7.56 18.33 -0.42
C GLN A 114 7.20 17.02 -1.12
N PRO A 115 6.95 17.03 -2.46
CA PRO A 115 6.65 15.80 -3.17
C PRO A 115 7.85 14.84 -3.16
N LEU A 116 7.58 13.54 -3.09
CA LEU A 116 8.62 12.53 -3.27
C LEU A 116 9.07 12.48 -4.73
N VAL A 117 10.12 13.22 -5.06
CA VAL A 117 10.74 13.21 -6.40
C VAL A 117 11.66 12.00 -6.61
N ARG A 118 12.10 11.34 -5.52
CA ARG A 118 13.08 10.25 -5.55
C ARG A 118 12.47 8.91 -5.92
N ASN A 119 13.27 8.06 -6.58
CA ASN A 119 12.90 6.69 -6.89
C ASN A 119 12.82 5.87 -5.59
N PRO A 120 11.77 5.05 -5.35
CA PRO A 120 11.67 4.21 -4.15
C PRO A 120 12.90 3.35 -3.89
N ASN A 121 13.59 2.89 -4.94
CA ASN A 121 14.81 2.09 -4.81
C ASN A 121 15.98 2.89 -4.19
N ASP A 122 15.95 4.22 -4.25
CA ASP A 122 16.96 5.09 -3.65
C ASP A 122 16.67 5.35 -2.16
N LEU A 123 15.48 4.94 -1.67
CA LEU A 123 15.04 5.08 -0.29
C LEU A 123 15.23 3.80 0.52
N THR A 124 15.64 2.69 -0.13
CA THR A 124 15.95 1.44 0.57
C THR A 124 17.33 1.54 1.21
N THR A 125 17.38 1.85 2.50
CA THR A 125 18.58 1.62 3.32
C THR A 125 18.70 0.14 3.63
N THR A 126 19.90 -0.42 3.48
CA THR A 126 20.21 -1.83 3.81
C THR A 126 19.94 -2.18 5.28
N TYR A 127 19.87 -1.17 6.16
CA TYR A 127 19.52 -1.34 7.57
C TYR A 127 18.57 -0.22 8.03
N ILE A 128 17.41 -0.60 8.55
CA ILE A 128 16.52 0.29 9.31
C ILE A 128 16.86 0.08 10.79
N ARG A 129 17.60 1.00 11.40
CA ARG A 129 17.69 1.09 12.87
C ARG A 129 16.71 2.14 13.35
N LYS A 130 15.97 1.82 14.42
CA LYS A 130 15.19 2.83 15.16
C LYS A 130 16.15 3.94 15.59
N GLY A 131 15.83 5.19 15.26
CA GLY A 131 16.64 6.33 15.68
C GLY A 131 16.67 6.43 17.20
N ASN A 132 17.86 6.57 17.78
CA ASN A 132 18.05 6.84 19.21
C ASN A 132 17.91 8.35 19.49
N GLY A 133 16.81 8.96 19.05
CA GLY A 133 16.51 10.38 19.26
C GLY A 133 15.07 10.55 19.72
N GLU A 134 14.82 11.58 20.52
CA GLU A 134 13.46 11.95 20.91
C GLU A 134 12.64 12.36 19.68
N SER A 135 11.37 11.95 19.67
CA SER A 135 10.41 12.33 18.64
C SER A 135 10.35 13.85 18.51
N PRO A 136 10.36 14.43 17.29
CA PRO A 136 10.19 15.87 17.10
C PRO A 136 8.82 16.38 17.56
N TYR A 137 7.88 15.47 17.82
CA TYR A 137 6.69 15.74 18.60
C TYR A 137 6.98 15.30 20.04
N GLY A 138 7.29 16.29 20.88
CA GLY A 138 7.55 16.14 22.30
C GLY A 138 6.40 15.44 23.02
N GLY A 139 6.75 14.75 24.10
CA GLY A 139 5.82 14.03 24.95
C GLY A 139 4.65 14.90 25.43
N ASP A 140 3.45 14.33 25.38
CA ASP A 140 2.67 14.01 26.58
C ASP A 140 1.35 13.36 26.13
N LEU A 141 1.24 12.06 26.40
CA LEU A 141 0.05 11.40 26.96
C LEU A 141 0.53 10.29 27.89
#